data_AF-A0A914X4X2-F1
#
_entry.id   AF-A0A914X4X2-F1
#
_cell.length_a   1.000
_cell.length_b   1.000
_cell.length_c   1.000
_cell.angle_alpha   90.00
_cell.angle_beta   90.00
_cell.angle_gamma   90.00
#
_symmetry.space_group_name_H-M   'P 1'
#
loop_
_entity.id
_entity.type
_entity.pdbx_description
1 polymer ?
#
loop_
_entity_poly.entity_id
_entity_poly.type
_entity_poly.pdbx_seq_one_letter_code
_entity_poly.pdbx_strand_id
1 'polypeptide(L)'
;MFACQDCSKVYNNNESLRKHCYRHHSVTQKPPPKTVKCEKCDYCGTSEEAYRKHRKRAHQEATEATGKDGYTCSVCAQQLPSIKAYVKHHSNVHENAKAVIEEKIFANETEFMAWKNSLRADNCVEFVTQYTWSTTTSKAKMMLCNRSGFCRRSGSGLRAPKISIRSEKDCTAFLTVHIYNDGRVKVEYCMEHVGHSLEMARLRMSEEEKAEISRYLEDGHETTWIIEKIRDKNSGNRLMYVTAQAVDYLRSCLHIDSGRLHTNDMASVAEAVRLDGVVDENDENAAPAWRNYFSYSPASDSSGTSFSLGLQTQEQAEWLKEFGNKGVCLDATHNSTRYSFKLITMMVLDNRQKGRPVAHFFCKEENEANLITFFNGVKDRCDIPLMPEVIMTDDAIQYWTAWIKVFGEQSTRKLLCSWHIAKNWGMKAKDLIVDANIRKEVLTSLHKLARLPDEASFRQHLAELLTRMDVARCEDFKKYFFDNYIKKEDRLMSWAPFNRRRSVVNTNMALERFHGKLKSHILKKSENRRLDFVLYGLEKFCRNLVRDVIVQDTLKTRHRQYRLYQTHKSHRKAMATYAQTQFEGIECTDQEGVYRVKSLTRPNLFHFVRQIKKCSCPYE
;
A
#
# COMPACT_ATOMS: atom_id res chain seq x y z
N MET A 1 10.47 5.44 -26.58
CA MET A 1 9.78 4.32 -27.24
C MET A 1 9.73 4.65 -28.73
N PHE A 2 10.18 3.75 -29.60
CA PHE A 2 10.31 3.99 -31.04
C PHE A 2 9.19 3.24 -31.77
N ALA A 3 8.25 3.96 -32.39
CA ALA A 3 7.09 3.38 -33.06
C ALA A 3 7.36 3.20 -34.56
N CYS A 4 6.94 2.06 -35.10
CA CYS A 4 6.92 1.83 -36.54
C CYS A 4 5.79 2.63 -37.18
N GLN A 5 6.11 3.43 -38.20
CA GLN A 5 5.13 4.25 -38.91
C GLN A 5 4.20 3.42 -39.80
N ASP A 6 4.65 2.24 -40.26
CA ASP A 6 3.90 1.40 -41.20
C ASP A 6 2.94 0.40 -40.53
N CYS A 7 3.18 0.02 -39.26
CA CYS A 7 2.28 -0.90 -38.54
C CYS A 7 2.10 -0.63 -37.04
N SER A 8 2.44 0.58 -36.58
CA SER A 8 2.18 1.10 -35.23
C SER A 8 2.73 0.27 -34.05
N LYS A 9 3.63 -0.69 -34.31
CA LYS A 9 4.31 -1.48 -33.28
C LYS A 9 5.42 -0.66 -32.60
N VAL A 10 5.52 -0.75 -31.27
CA VAL A 10 6.43 0.08 -30.46
C VAL A 10 7.59 -0.73 -29.91
N TYR A 11 8.81 -0.21 -30.03
CA TYR A 11 10.05 -0.88 -29.65
C TYR A 11 10.86 -0.08 -28.62
N ASN A 12 11.61 -0.82 -27.81
CA ASN A 12 12.33 -0.29 -26.65
C ASN A 12 13.62 0.44 -27.05
N ASN A 13 14.16 0.16 -28.24
CA ASN A 13 15.32 0.84 -28.80
C ASN A 13 15.22 0.91 -30.34
N ASN A 14 15.97 1.85 -30.93
CA ASN A 14 15.94 2.13 -32.37
C ASN A 14 16.46 0.95 -33.22
N GLU A 15 17.39 0.15 -32.68
CA GLU A 15 17.92 -1.03 -33.38
C GLU A 15 16.85 -2.12 -33.58
N SER A 16 15.98 -2.31 -32.58
CA SER A 16 14.87 -3.26 -32.65
C SER A 16 13.78 -2.78 -33.61
N LEU A 17 13.48 -1.47 -33.60
CA LEU A 17 12.59 -0.86 -34.58
C LEU A 17 13.12 -1.08 -36.01
N ARG A 18 14.41 -0.81 -36.26
CA ARG A 18 15.03 -1.03 -37.58
C ARG A 18 14.98 -2.49 -38.02
N LYS A 19 15.24 -3.45 -37.12
CA LYS A 19 15.15 -4.89 -37.44
C LYS A 19 13.72 -5.30 -37.80
N HIS A 20 12.73 -4.71 -37.13
CA HIS A 20 11.33 -4.92 -37.46
C HIS A 20 10.96 -4.34 -38.83
N CYS A 21 11.29 -3.07 -39.10
CA CYS A 21 11.03 -2.45 -40.41
C CYS A 21 11.72 -3.20 -41.55
N TYR A 22 12.93 -3.73 -41.31
CA TYR A 22 13.64 -4.55 -42.29
C TYR A 22 12.95 -5.88 -42.60
N ARG A 23 12.38 -6.55 -41.58
CA ARG A 23 11.75 -7.87 -41.73
C ARG A 23 10.33 -7.82 -42.29
N HIS A 24 9.62 -6.72 -42.04
CA HIS A 24 8.18 -6.67 -42.28
C HIS A 24 7.74 -5.57 -43.25
N HIS A 25 8.57 -4.55 -43.51
CA HIS A 25 8.20 -3.37 -44.32
C HIS A 25 9.11 -3.12 -45.51
N SER A 26 9.97 -4.09 -45.87
CA SER A 26 10.78 -4.08 -47.10
C SER A 26 11.50 -2.77 -47.43
N VAL A 27 11.99 -2.03 -46.42
CA VAL A 27 12.77 -0.80 -46.66
C VAL A 27 14.21 -1.17 -46.98
N THR A 28 14.58 -0.96 -48.25
CA THR A 28 15.93 -1.14 -48.79
C THR A 28 16.88 -0.07 -48.25
N GLN A 29 17.73 -0.43 -47.28
CA GLN A 29 19.12 0.04 -47.14
C GLN A 29 19.83 -0.73 -46.02
N LYS A 30 20.63 -1.72 -46.41
CA LYS A 30 21.56 -2.45 -45.53
C LYS A 30 22.74 -1.50 -45.23
N PRO A 31 23.08 -1.17 -43.97
CA PRO A 31 24.34 -0.50 -43.71
C PRO A 31 25.49 -1.44 -44.10
N PRO A 32 26.61 -0.94 -44.65
CA PRO A 32 27.76 -1.78 -44.94
C PRO A 32 28.24 -2.44 -43.65
N PRO A 33 28.63 -3.72 -43.68
CA PRO A 33 29.20 -4.38 -42.51
C PRO A 33 30.43 -3.59 -42.06
N LYS A 34 30.60 -3.37 -40.74
CA LYS A 34 31.84 -2.82 -40.20
C LYS A 34 32.97 -3.78 -40.56
N THR A 35 33.74 -3.46 -41.59
CA THR A 35 34.92 -4.21 -41.99
C THR A 35 36.12 -3.71 -41.22
N VAL A 36 36.81 -4.62 -40.53
CA VAL A 36 38.06 -4.31 -39.83
C VAL A 36 39.20 -4.73 -40.75
N LYS A 37 39.95 -3.74 -41.25
CA LYS A 37 41.11 -3.95 -42.14
C LYS A 37 42.34 -4.32 -41.33
N CYS A 38 43.11 -5.28 -41.83
CA CYS A 38 44.40 -5.56 -41.26
C CYS A 38 45.44 -4.51 -41.65
N GLU A 39 46.23 -4.08 -40.68
CA GLU A 39 47.30 -3.09 -40.88
C GLU A 39 48.54 -3.70 -41.54
N LYS A 40 48.64 -5.03 -41.61
CA LYS A 40 49.82 -5.78 -42.07
C LYS A 40 49.60 -6.56 -43.37
N CYS A 41 48.37 -6.66 -43.86
CA CYS A 41 48.06 -7.21 -45.19
C CYS A 41 46.67 -6.77 -45.65
N ASP A 42 46.31 -7.13 -46.88
CA ASP A 42 45.05 -6.72 -47.52
C ASP A 42 43.78 -7.41 -46.99
N TYR A 43 43.89 -8.17 -45.90
CA TYR A 43 42.75 -8.87 -45.32
C TYR A 43 41.72 -7.92 -44.67
N CYS A 44 40.44 -8.14 -44.98
CA CYS A 44 39.30 -7.44 -44.37
C CYS A 44 38.40 -8.42 -43.62
N GLY A 45 38.32 -8.30 -42.30
CA GLY A 45 37.43 -9.11 -41.47
C GLY A 45 36.02 -8.51 -41.37
N THR A 46 34.99 -9.34 -41.34
CA THR A 46 33.59 -8.92 -41.14
C THR A 46 33.21 -8.65 -39.68
N SER A 47 34.14 -8.90 -38.75
CA SER A 47 34.01 -8.65 -37.31
C SER A 47 35.39 -8.58 -36.65
N GLU A 48 35.46 -7.98 -35.47
CA GLU A 48 36.66 -7.89 -34.63
C GLU A 48 37.27 -9.29 -34.35
N GLU A 49 36.42 -10.31 -34.17
CA GLU A 49 36.88 -11.67 -33.89
C GLU A 49 37.52 -12.34 -35.13
N ALA A 50 36.96 -12.09 -36.33
CA ALA A 50 37.55 -12.56 -37.58
C ALA A 50 38.90 -11.88 -37.85
N TYR A 51 39.01 -10.59 -37.53
CA TYR A 51 40.27 -9.84 -37.60
C TYR A 51 41.33 -10.41 -36.65
N ARG A 52 40.96 -10.70 -35.39
CA ARG A 52 41.88 -11.27 -34.39
C ARG A 52 42.38 -12.67 -34.77
N LYS A 53 41.50 -13.54 -35.30
CA LYS A 53 41.86 -14.87 -35.80
C LYS A 53 42.82 -14.79 -37.00
N HIS A 54 42.57 -13.84 -37.90
CA HIS A 54 43.45 -13.58 -39.03
C HIS A 54 44.85 -13.15 -38.58
N ARG A 55 44.97 -12.15 -37.69
CA ARG A 55 46.28 -11.71 -37.16
C ARG A 55 47.09 -12.83 -36.53
N LYS A 56 46.43 -13.74 -35.79
CA LYS A 56 47.09 -14.90 -35.19
C LYS A 56 47.65 -15.88 -36.24
N ARG A 57 46.91 -16.11 -37.33
CA ARG A 57 47.26 -17.11 -38.35
C ARG A 57 48.22 -16.57 -39.41
N ALA A 58 48.01 -15.35 -39.87
CA ALA A 58 48.76 -14.74 -40.97
C ALA A 58 50.00 -13.95 -40.51
N HIS A 59 49.99 -13.42 -39.28
CA HIS A 59 51.06 -12.54 -38.78
C HIS A 59 51.78 -13.08 -37.53
N GLN A 60 51.44 -14.30 -37.07
CA GLN A 60 52.02 -14.96 -35.90
C GLN A 60 52.10 -14.06 -34.65
N GLU A 61 51.22 -13.05 -34.55
CA GLU A 61 51.21 -12.15 -33.41
C GLU A 61 50.53 -12.81 -32.22
N ALA A 62 51.28 -12.92 -31.12
CA ALA A 62 50.74 -13.29 -29.82
C ALA A 62 49.80 -12.17 -29.36
N THR A 63 48.52 -12.32 -29.63
CA THR A 63 47.51 -11.58 -28.87
C THR A 63 47.46 -12.19 -27.48
N GLU A 64 47.56 -11.34 -26.44
CA GLU A 64 47.25 -11.73 -25.07
C GLU A 64 45.97 -12.57 -25.09
N ALA A 65 46.10 -13.80 -24.58
CA ALA A 65 45.02 -14.73 -24.58
C ALA A 65 43.92 -14.18 -23.65
N THR A 66 42.87 -13.61 -24.23
CA THR A 66 41.53 -13.65 -23.61
C THR A 66 41.02 -15.10 -23.65
N GLY A 67 41.75 -15.99 -22.99
CA GLY A 67 41.28 -17.34 -22.67
C GLY A 67 40.18 -17.22 -21.62
N LYS A 68 39.21 -18.15 -21.64
CA LYS A 68 38.26 -18.31 -20.55
C LYS A 68 39.02 -18.25 -19.22
N ASP A 69 38.64 -17.35 -18.32
CA ASP A 69 39.25 -17.24 -16.99
C ASP A 69 39.38 -18.66 -16.40
N GLY A 70 40.61 -19.05 -16.07
CA GLY A 70 40.87 -20.32 -15.41
C GLY A 70 40.23 -20.37 -14.01
N TYR A 71 40.27 -21.55 -13.40
CA TYR A 71 39.82 -21.76 -12.03
C TYR A 71 40.91 -21.28 -11.07
N THR A 72 40.56 -20.43 -10.11
CA THR A 72 41.49 -19.92 -9.11
C THR A 72 41.29 -20.65 -7.78
N CYS A 73 42.35 -21.19 -7.21
CA CYS A 73 42.28 -21.81 -5.89
C CYS A 73 42.02 -20.78 -4.80
N SER A 74 40.97 -20.96 -4.02
CA SER A 74 40.61 -20.06 -2.91
C SER A 74 41.58 -20.13 -1.72
N VAL A 75 42.41 -21.17 -1.63
CA VAL A 75 43.35 -21.40 -0.52
C VAL A 75 44.74 -20.85 -0.84
N CYS A 76 45.26 -21.09 -2.05
CA CYS A 76 46.62 -20.68 -2.44
C CYS A 76 46.70 -19.78 -3.67
N ALA A 77 45.57 -19.32 -4.21
CA ALA A 77 45.47 -18.45 -5.38
C ALA A 77 46.03 -19.00 -6.71
N GLN A 78 46.42 -20.28 -6.78
CA GLN A 78 46.92 -20.90 -8.01
C GLN A 78 45.85 -20.92 -9.11
N GLN A 79 46.24 -20.54 -10.33
CA GLN A 79 45.40 -20.58 -11.52
C GLN A 79 45.47 -21.95 -12.20
N LEU A 80 44.31 -22.51 -12.54
CA LEU A 80 44.19 -23.85 -13.08
C LEU A 80 43.33 -23.87 -14.36
N PRO A 81 43.68 -24.72 -15.34
CA PRO A 81 43.10 -24.66 -16.67
C PRO A 81 41.70 -25.29 -16.78
N SER A 82 41.30 -26.11 -15.81
CA SER A 82 39.99 -26.80 -15.83
C SER A 82 39.51 -27.14 -14.43
N ILE A 83 38.20 -27.41 -14.29
CA ILE A 83 37.62 -27.81 -13.01
C ILE A 83 38.16 -29.15 -12.51
N LYS A 84 38.45 -30.09 -13.41
CA LYS A 84 39.07 -31.37 -13.05
C LYS A 84 40.50 -31.16 -12.54
N ALA A 85 41.25 -30.24 -13.15
CA ALA A 85 42.56 -29.83 -12.63
C ALA A 85 42.42 -29.14 -11.27
N TYR A 86 41.34 -28.38 -11.06
CA TYR A 86 41.04 -27.74 -9.78
C TYR A 86 40.77 -28.72 -8.65
N VAL A 87 39.94 -29.72 -8.90
CA VAL A 87 39.68 -30.79 -7.93
C VAL A 87 40.95 -31.59 -7.61
N LYS A 88 41.73 -31.97 -8.64
CA LYS A 88 43.00 -32.69 -8.44
C LYS A 88 44.02 -31.87 -7.65
N HIS A 89 44.11 -30.56 -7.91
CA HIS A 89 44.99 -29.67 -7.14
C HIS A 89 44.61 -29.69 -5.66
N HIS A 90 43.32 -29.57 -5.33
CA HIS A 90 42.85 -29.65 -3.94
C HIS A 90 43.16 -31.00 -3.30
N SER A 91 42.90 -32.11 -3.99
CA SER A 91 43.21 -33.44 -3.47
C SER A 91 44.70 -33.69 -3.21
N ASN A 92 45.60 -33.06 -3.98
CA ASN A 92 47.03 -33.36 -3.95
C ASN A 92 47.85 -32.35 -3.13
N VAL A 93 47.37 -31.11 -2.99
CA VAL A 93 48.12 -29.99 -2.41
C VAL A 93 47.56 -29.55 -1.06
N HIS A 94 46.26 -29.75 -0.82
CA HIS A 94 45.58 -29.28 0.39
C HIS A 94 45.04 -30.48 1.19
N GLU A 95 45.66 -30.79 2.33
CA GLU A 95 45.31 -31.95 3.17
C GLU A 95 43.87 -31.91 3.73
N ASN A 96 43.24 -30.73 3.76
CA ASN A 96 41.92 -30.52 4.35
C ASN A 96 40.73 -30.73 3.39
N ALA A 97 40.94 -31.10 2.12
CA ALA A 97 39.87 -31.27 1.13
C ALA A 97 39.86 -32.67 0.50
N LYS A 98 38.86 -33.50 0.82
CA LYS A 98 38.62 -34.82 0.19
C LYS A 98 37.96 -34.67 -1.19
N ALA A 99 38.46 -33.76 -2.02
CA ALA A 99 37.88 -33.48 -3.33
C ALA A 99 38.26 -34.59 -4.33
N VAL A 100 37.41 -35.62 -4.45
CA VAL A 100 37.62 -36.77 -5.34
C VAL A 100 36.68 -36.68 -6.55
N ILE A 101 37.20 -37.03 -7.72
CA ILE A 101 36.39 -37.19 -8.94
C ILE A 101 35.88 -38.63 -8.97
N GLU A 102 34.56 -38.79 -8.89
CA GLU A 102 33.86 -40.05 -8.97
C GLU A 102 33.13 -40.19 -10.31
N GLU A 103 32.81 -41.43 -10.67
CA GLU A 103 32.08 -41.75 -11.89
C GLU A 103 30.88 -42.65 -11.59
N LYS A 104 29.73 -42.33 -12.19
CA LYS A 104 28.50 -43.12 -12.08
C LYS A 104 27.78 -43.22 -13.43
N ILE A 105 27.19 -44.38 -13.69
CA ILE A 105 26.45 -44.66 -14.92
C ILE A 105 24.99 -44.96 -14.56
N PHE A 106 24.07 -44.39 -15.33
CA PHE A 106 22.62 -44.57 -15.21
C PHE A 106 22.06 -45.14 -16.51
N ALA A 107 20.98 -45.92 -16.42
CA ALA A 107 20.37 -46.53 -17.59
C ALA A 107 19.71 -45.49 -18.51
N ASN A 108 19.17 -44.41 -17.92
CA ASN A 108 18.44 -43.37 -18.62
C ASN A 108 18.51 -42.00 -17.89
N GLU A 109 18.04 -40.94 -18.57
CA GLU A 109 18.02 -39.58 -18.00
C GLU A 109 17.08 -39.44 -16.79
N THR A 110 16.03 -40.27 -16.70
CA THR A 110 15.08 -40.25 -15.57
C THR A 110 15.75 -40.69 -14.27
N GLU A 111 16.49 -41.80 -14.28
CA GLU A 111 17.26 -42.28 -13.14
C GLU A 111 18.33 -41.27 -12.71
N PHE A 112 19.01 -40.67 -13.68
CA PHE A 112 19.97 -39.60 -13.40
C PHE A 112 19.30 -38.40 -12.71
N MET A 113 18.13 -37.96 -13.18
CA MET A 113 17.40 -36.85 -12.58
C MET A 113 16.90 -37.19 -11.17
N ALA A 114 16.46 -38.43 -10.93
CA ALA A 114 16.07 -38.89 -9.59
C ALA A 114 17.27 -38.86 -8.61
N TRP A 115 18.43 -39.38 -9.03
CA TRP A 115 19.66 -39.29 -8.23
C TRP A 115 20.10 -37.84 -7.99
N LYS A 116 20.07 -36.99 -9.02
CA LYS A 116 20.42 -35.58 -8.88
C LYS A 116 19.48 -34.86 -7.90
N ASN A 117 18.20 -35.19 -7.90
CA ASN A 117 17.23 -34.64 -6.95
C ASN A 117 17.47 -35.15 -5.53
N SER A 118 17.88 -36.41 -5.35
CA SER A 118 18.27 -36.93 -4.03
C SER A 118 19.49 -36.21 -3.47
N LEU A 119 20.50 -35.90 -4.31
CA LEU A 119 21.67 -35.12 -3.88
C LEU A 119 21.28 -33.80 -3.22
N ARG A 120 20.27 -33.11 -3.77
CA ARG A 120 19.77 -31.85 -3.22
C ARG A 120 19.17 -32.02 -1.83
N ALA A 121 18.38 -33.08 -1.62
CA ALA A 121 17.74 -33.38 -0.35
C ALA A 121 18.77 -33.81 0.71
N ASP A 122 19.68 -34.70 0.33
CA ASP A 122 20.59 -35.36 1.27
C ASP A 122 21.79 -34.48 1.63
N ASN A 123 22.24 -33.63 0.70
CA ASN A 123 23.51 -32.89 0.84
C ASN A 123 23.35 -31.37 0.77
N CYS A 124 22.13 -30.84 0.68
CA CYS A 124 21.88 -29.40 0.57
C CYS A 124 22.65 -28.73 -0.60
N VAL A 125 22.79 -29.41 -1.73
CA VAL A 125 23.51 -28.93 -2.91
C VAL A 125 22.58 -28.65 -4.08
N GLU A 126 22.97 -27.76 -4.97
CA GLU A 126 22.25 -27.51 -6.22
C GLU A 126 23.24 -27.22 -7.36
N PHE A 127 23.00 -27.87 -8.49
CA PHE A 127 23.85 -27.77 -9.68
C PHE A 127 23.12 -27.11 -10.84
N VAL A 128 23.75 -26.09 -11.42
CA VAL A 128 23.23 -25.29 -12.54
C VAL A 128 24.05 -25.57 -13.78
N THR A 129 23.37 -25.85 -14.90
CA THR A 129 24.02 -26.04 -16.20
C THR A 129 24.70 -24.74 -16.63
N GLN A 130 26.00 -24.79 -16.85
CA GLN A 130 26.78 -23.64 -17.33
C GLN A 130 26.86 -23.61 -18.85
N TYR A 131 27.13 -24.76 -19.46
CA TYR A 131 27.21 -24.91 -20.90
C TYR A 131 26.97 -26.36 -21.31
N THR A 132 26.61 -26.52 -22.57
CA THR A 132 26.34 -27.82 -23.21
C THR A 132 27.16 -27.93 -24.48
N TRP A 133 27.58 -29.14 -24.82
CA TRP A 133 28.25 -29.44 -26.08
C TRP A 133 27.75 -30.77 -26.62
N SER A 134 27.85 -30.93 -27.93
CA SER A 134 27.53 -32.18 -28.60
C SER A 134 28.81 -32.80 -29.12
N THR A 135 28.88 -34.12 -29.03
CA THR A 135 29.87 -34.95 -29.71
C THR A 135 29.15 -35.82 -30.72
N THR A 136 29.88 -36.53 -31.58
CA THR A 136 29.30 -37.44 -32.58
C THR A 136 28.43 -38.53 -31.94
N THR A 137 28.71 -38.90 -30.68
CA THR A 137 28.12 -40.06 -29.99
C THR A 137 27.28 -39.70 -28.76
N SER A 138 27.36 -38.46 -28.27
CA SER A 138 26.68 -38.04 -27.04
C SER A 138 26.39 -36.54 -26.99
N LYS A 139 25.35 -36.14 -26.26
CA LYS A 139 25.15 -34.78 -25.77
C LYS A 139 25.72 -34.67 -24.37
N ALA A 140 26.53 -33.64 -24.11
CA ALA A 140 27.17 -33.45 -22.82
C ALA A 140 26.82 -32.10 -22.19
N LYS A 141 26.72 -32.08 -20.86
CA LYS A 141 26.33 -30.93 -20.04
C LYS A 141 27.35 -30.76 -18.91
N MET A 142 27.90 -29.55 -18.76
CA MET A 142 28.68 -29.18 -17.58
C MET A 142 27.77 -28.44 -16.60
N MET A 143 27.69 -28.96 -15.38
CA MET A 143 26.91 -28.39 -14.30
C MET A 143 27.84 -28.04 -13.14
N LEU A 144 27.73 -26.81 -12.64
CA LEU A 144 28.53 -26.34 -11.50
C LEU A 144 27.62 -26.04 -10.31
N CYS A 145 28.18 -26.00 -9.10
CA CYS A 145 27.47 -25.53 -7.91
C CYS A 145 26.78 -24.17 -8.17
N ASN A 146 25.55 -23.99 -7.66
CA ASN A 146 24.78 -22.75 -7.78
C ASN A 146 25.46 -21.54 -7.10
N ARG A 147 26.40 -21.79 -6.18
CA ARG A 147 27.24 -20.79 -5.49
C ARG A 147 28.45 -20.36 -6.30
N SER A 148 28.81 -21.09 -7.36
CA SER A 148 29.98 -20.81 -8.21
C SER A 148 29.64 -19.87 -9.38
N GLY A 149 30.58 -18.96 -9.65
CA GLY A 149 30.61 -18.09 -10.81
C GLY A 149 30.43 -16.62 -10.46
N PHE A 150 30.76 -15.74 -11.40
CA PHE A 150 30.64 -14.30 -11.17
C PHE A 150 29.19 -13.82 -11.23
N CYS A 151 28.85 -12.90 -10.32
CA CYS A 151 27.67 -12.06 -10.44
C CYS A 151 28.03 -10.77 -11.16
N ARG A 152 27.64 -10.64 -12.43
CA ARG A 152 27.75 -9.35 -13.14
C ARG A 152 26.74 -8.38 -12.55
N ARG A 153 27.22 -7.33 -11.89
CA ARG A 153 26.36 -6.25 -11.38
C ARG A 153 26.15 -5.24 -12.50
N SER A 154 24.89 -4.88 -12.75
CA SER A 154 24.51 -3.80 -13.67
C SER A 154 23.46 -2.93 -13.00
N GLY A 155 23.66 -1.62 -12.95
CA GLY A 155 22.69 -0.68 -12.40
C GLY A 155 23.25 0.72 -12.18
N SER A 156 22.38 1.70 -11.97
CA SER A 156 22.71 3.12 -11.76
C SER A 156 23.13 3.47 -10.32
N GLY A 157 23.38 2.49 -9.45
CA GLY A 157 23.82 2.71 -8.07
C GLY A 157 22.76 3.26 -7.09
N LEU A 158 21.51 3.45 -7.53
CA LEU A 158 20.43 4.03 -6.71
C LEU A 158 19.95 3.16 -5.53
N ARG A 159 20.39 1.89 -5.45
CA ARG A 159 20.03 0.96 -4.37
C ARG A 159 21.23 0.09 -4.01
N ALA A 160 21.32 -0.29 -2.74
CA ALA A 160 22.31 -1.27 -2.29
C ALA A 160 22.18 -2.57 -3.11
N PRO A 161 23.29 -3.15 -3.59
CA PRO A 161 23.26 -4.36 -4.39
C PRO A 161 22.76 -5.53 -3.56
N LYS A 162 21.87 -6.34 -4.13
CA LYS A 162 21.47 -7.61 -3.51
C LYS A 162 22.69 -8.52 -3.39
N ILE A 163 22.79 -9.22 -2.26
CA ILE A 163 23.80 -10.27 -2.08
C ILE A 163 23.48 -11.40 -3.07
N SER A 164 24.45 -11.71 -3.92
CA SER A 164 24.34 -12.77 -4.93
C SER A 164 24.24 -14.14 -4.27
N ILE A 165 23.48 -15.06 -4.89
CA ILE A 165 23.53 -16.48 -4.53
C ILE A 165 24.91 -17.06 -4.87
N ARG A 166 25.52 -16.58 -5.96
CA ARG A 166 26.92 -16.89 -6.28
C ARG A 166 27.82 -16.12 -5.32
N SER A 167 28.30 -16.81 -4.28
CA SER A 167 29.21 -16.25 -3.28
C SER A 167 30.66 -16.43 -3.68
N GLU A 168 30.98 -17.49 -4.43
CA GLU A 168 32.34 -17.83 -4.79
C GLU A 168 32.56 -17.78 -6.29
N LYS A 169 33.77 -17.37 -6.68
CA LYS A 169 34.20 -17.42 -8.08
C LYS A 169 34.22 -18.88 -8.55
N ASP A 170 34.99 -19.71 -7.86
CA ASP A 170 35.29 -21.09 -8.26
C ASP A 170 34.99 -22.05 -7.09
N CYS A 171 34.16 -23.06 -7.35
CA CYS A 171 33.87 -24.15 -6.43
C CYS A 171 34.34 -25.48 -7.05
N THR A 172 34.81 -26.40 -6.22
CA THR A 172 35.24 -27.74 -6.62
C THR A 172 34.08 -28.66 -7.02
N ALA A 173 32.85 -28.38 -6.59
CA ALA A 173 31.70 -29.24 -6.85
C ALA A 173 31.15 -29.07 -8.28
N PHE A 174 31.09 -30.19 -9.03
CA PHE A 174 30.64 -30.21 -10.42
C PHE A 174 30.04 -31.54 -10.84
N LEU A 175 29.25 -31.53 -11.92
CA LEU A 175 28.84 -32.71 -12.68
C LEU A 175 29.13 -32.48 -14.17
N THR A 176 29.89 -33.41 -14.76
CA THR A 176 30.02 -33.56 -16.21
C THR A 176 29.14 -34.71 -16.64
N VAL A 177 28.02 -34.41 -17.30
CA VAL A 177 26.98 -35.38 -17.66
C VAL A 177 27.08 -35.66 -19.16
N HIS A 178 27.25 -36.93 -19.54
CA HIS A 178 27.24 -37.42 -20.90
C HIS A 178 26.00 -38.27 -21.15
N ILE A 179 25.14 -37.83 -22.06
CA ILE A 179 23.92 -38.53 -22.49
C ILE A 179 24.20 -39.14 -23.86
N TYR A 180 24.32 -40.46 -23.91
CA TYR A 180 24.61 -41.20 -25.14
C TYR A 180 23.35 -41.38 -26.00
N ASN A 181 23.55 -41.64 -27.28
CA ASN A 181 22.44 -41.82 -28.23
C ASN A 181 21.57 -43.04 -27.92
N ASP A 182 22.09 -44.02 -27.18
CA ASP A 182 21.37 -45.20 -26.71
C ASP A 182 20.58 -44.96 -25.40
N GLY A 183 20.57 -43.72 -24.90
CA GLY A 183 19.86 -43.33 -23.69
C GLY A 183 20.67 -43.43 -22.40
N ARG A 184 21.82 -44.12 -22.40
CA ARG A 184 22.67 -44.24 -21.20
C ARG A 184 23.25 -42.89 -20.79
N VAL A 185 23.39 -42.69 -19.47
CA VAL A 185 23.94 -41.45 -18.93
C VAL A 185 25.17 -41.76 -18.08
N LYS A 186 26.32 -41.21 -18.45
CA LYS A 186 27.57 -41.27 -17.66
C LYS A 186 27.83 -39.92 -17.00
N VAL A 187 28.11 -39.91 -15.71
CA VAL A 187 28.36 -38.70 -14.93
C VAL A 187 29.71 -38.80 -14.25
N GLU A 188 30.59 -37.84 -14.52
CA GLU A 188 31.79 -37.61 -13.72
C GLU A 188 31.53 -36.42 -12.78
N TYR A 189 31.74 -36.57 -11.48
CA TYR A 189 31.36 -35.53 -10.52
C TYR A 189 32.32 -35.42 -9.35
N CYS A 190 32.28 -34.28 -8.67
CA CYS A 190 32.90 -34.03 -7.37
C CYS A 190 31.85 -33.38 -6.46
N MET A 191 31.65 -33.93 -5.26
CA MET A 191 30.67 -33.43 -4.28
C MET A 191 31.28 -32.49 -3.23
N GLU A 192 32.61 -32.47 -3.10
CA GLU A 192 33.28 -31.63 -2.12
C GLU A 192 33.18 -30.15 -2.50
N HIS A 193 32.79 -29.30 -1.54
CA HIS A 193 32.61 -27.86 -1.74
C HIS A 193 33.71 -27.08 -1.03
N VAL A 194 34.71 -26.62 -1.81
CA VAL A 194 35.75 -25.73 -1.30
C VAL A 194 35.40 -24.27 -1.57
N GLY A 195 35.60 -23.41 -0.57
CA GLY A 195 35.42 -21.97 -0.64
C GLY A 195 34.10 -21.44 -0.05
N HIS A 196 33.11 -22.30 0.20
CA HIS A 196 31.87 -21.88 0.85
C HIS A 196 31.21 -23.00 1.66
N SER A 197 30.43 -22.62 2.68
CA SER A 197 29.61 -23.54 3.44
C SER A 197 28.30 -23.87 2.71
N LEU A 198 27.68 -24.98 3.08
CA LEU A 198 26.36 -25.39 2.62
C LEU A 198 25.30 -24.68 3.47
N GLU A 199 24.35 -24.01 2.80
CA GLU A 199 23.29 -23.24 3.44
C GLU A 199 21.94 -23.60 2.81
N MET A 200 21.06 -24.27 3.55
CA MET A 200 19.71 -24.61 3.08
C MET A 200 18.94 -23.39 2.58
N ALA A 201 19.05 -22.24 3.26
CA ALA A 201 18.38 -20.99 2.89
C ALA A 201 18.74 -20.46 1.47
N ARG A 202 19.85 -20.93 0.90
CA ARG A 202 20.41 -20.46 -0.37
C ARG A 202 20.07 -21.36 -1.55
N LEU A 203 19.40 -22.49 -1.32
CA LEU A 203 18.81 -23.30 -2.38
C LEU A 203 17.67 -22.52 -3.07
N ARG A 204 17.44 -22.74 -4.36
CA ARG A 204 16.24 -22.22 -5.04
C ARG A 204 15.03 -23.06 -4.66
N MET A 205 13.82 -22.50 -4.60
CA MET A 205 12.61 -23.32 -4.41
C MET A 205 12.38 -24.21 -5.65
N SER A 206 12.10 -25.49 -5.45
CA SER A 206 11.70 -26.42 -6.50
C SER A 206 10.28 -26.11 -6.99
N GLU A 207 9.87 -26.70 -8.12
CA GLU A 207 8.51 -26.48 -8.63
C GLU A 207 7.43 -27.10 -7.71
N GLU A 208 7.75 -28.21 -7.04
CA GLU A 208 6.88 -28.85 -6.05
C GLU A 208 6.71 -27.98 -4.80
N GLU A 209 7.82 -27.42 -4.30
CA GLU A 209 7.83 -26.48 -3.17
C GLU A 209 7.02 -25.20 -3.50
N LYS A 210 7.14 -24.69 -4.73
CA LYS A 210 6.31 -23.56 -5.20
C LYS A 210 4.84 -23.95 -5.32
N ALA A 211 4.54 -25.13 -5.84
CA ALA A 211 3.17 -25.62 -6.00
C ALA A 211 2.46 -25.75 -4.65
N GLU A 212 3.16 -26.19 -3.60
CA GLU A 212 2.60 -26.25 -2.25
C GLU A 212 2.17 -24.87 -1.73
N ILE A 213 3.04 -23.86 -1.86
CA ILE A 213 2.71 -22.47 -1.49
C ILE A 213 1.57 -21.93 -2.36
N SER A 214 1.59 -22.25 -3.66
CA SER A 214 0.60 -21.82 -4.65
C SER A 214 -0.79 -22.32 -4.30
N ARG A 215 -0.92 -23.58 -3.87
CA ARG A 215 -2.20 -24.15 -3.44
C ARG A 215 -2.82 -23.36 -2.29
N TYR A 216 -2.04 -23.02 -1.26
CA TYR A 216 -2.57 -22.21 -0.15
C TYR A 216 -2.95 -20.78 -0.58
N LEU A 217 -2.27 -20.23 -1.60
CA LEU A 217 -2.63 -18.93 -2.17
C LEU A 217 -3.96 -19.01 -2.94
N GLU A 218 -4.18 -20.07 -3.70
CA GLU A 218 -5.41 -20.35 -4.44
C GLU A 218 -6.59 -20.60 -3.48
N ASP A 219 -6.34 -21.29 -2.37
CA ASP A 219 -7.30 -21.50 -1.28
C ASP A 219 -7.60 -20.21 -0.48
N GLY A 220 -6.94 -19.09 -0.79
CA GLY A 220 -7.21 -17.78 -0.22
C GLY A 220 -6.60 -17.51 1.16
N HIS A 221 -5.60 -18.30 1.58
CA HIS A 221 -4.95 -18.10 2.87
C HIS A 221 -4.08 -16.82 2.91
N GLU A 222 -4.03 -16.17 4.09
CA GLU A 222 -3.21 -14.98 4.32
C GLU A 222 -1.71 -15.29 4.33
N THR A 223 -0.87 -14.37 3.84
CA THR A 223 0.60 -14.56 3.71
C THR A 223 1.25 -15.03 5.02
N THR A 224 0.86 -14.45 6.16
CA THR A 224 1.45 -14.78 7.47
C THR A 224 1.15 -16.21 7.86
N TRP A 225 -0.10 -16.64 7.70
CA TRP A 225 -0.52 -18.00 7.98
C TRP A 225 0.19 -19.01 7.06
N ILE A 226 0.33 -18.68 5.77
CA ILE A 226 1.04 -19.54 4.81
C ILE A 226 2.49 -19.74 5.26
N ILE A 227 3.17 -18.66 5.66
CA ILE A 227 4.56 -18.74 6.13
C ILE A 227 4.66 -19.63 7.37
N GLU A 228 3.82 -19.42 8.38
CA GLU A 228 3.82 -20.22 9.61
C GLU A 228 3.56 -21.69 9.29
N LYS A 229 2.51 -21.99 8.54
CA LYS A 229 2.14 -23.35 8.14
C LYS A 229 3.25 -24.07 7.38
N ILE A 230 3.88 -23.39 6.42
CA ILE A 230 4.95 -23.94 5.61
C ILE A 230 6.20 -24.20 6.46
N ARG A 231 6.56 -23.27 7.35
CA ARG A 231 7.74 -23.42 8.22
C ARG A 231 7.58 -24.54 9.23
N ASP A 232 6.41 -24.65 9.85
CA ASP A 232 6.11 -25.70 10.83
C ASP A 232 6.15 -27.09 10.18
N LYS A 233 5.65 -27.22 8.96
CA LYS A 233 5.67 -28.49 8.21
C LYS A 233 7.07 -28.86 7.72
N ASN A 234 7.96 -27.88 7.52
CA ASN A 234 9.20 -28.05 6.75
C ASN A 234 10.47 -27.63 7.50
N SER A 235 10.60 -27.96 8.79
CA SER A 235 11.73 -27.52 9.63
C SER A 235 13.11 -28.07 9.24
N GLY A 236 13.20 -28.98 8.26
CA GLY A 236 14.44 -29.60 7.80
C GLY A 236 14.82 -29.33 6.34
N ASN A 237 14.16 -28.38 5.65
CA ASN A 237 14.44 -28.12 4.23
C ASN A 237 14.39 -26.62 3.88
N ARG A 238 14.52 -26.30 2.58
CA ARG A 238 14.54 -24.92 2.05
C ARG A 238 13.30 -24.09 2.45
N LEU A 239 12.14 -24.71 2.58
CA LEU A 239 10.87 -24.03 2.87
C LEU A 239 10.82 -23.44 4.29
N MET A 240 11.62 -23.91 5.24
CA MET A 240 11.79 -23.26 6.56
C MET A 240 12.20 -21.77 6.42
N TYR A 241 12.91 -21.44 5.35
CA TYR A 241 13.42 -20.10 5.08
C TYR A 241 12.54 -19.32 4.08
N VAL A 242 11.27 -19.71 3.91
CA VAL A 242 10.32 -18.95 3.08
C VAL A 242 10.10 -17.57 3.70
N THR A 243 9.96 -16.54 2.85
CA THR A 243 9.73 -15.15 3.27
C THR A 243 8.44 -14.63 2.66
N ALA A 244 7.87 -13.57 3.26
CA ALA A 244 6.71 -12.87 2.69
C ALA A 244 6.98 -12.41 1.25
N GLN A 245 8.20 -11.97 0.94
CA GLN A 245 8.58 -11.60 -0.42
C GLN A 245 8.49 -12.77 -1.41
N ALA A 246 8.85 -13.99 -0.99
CA ALA A 246 8.75 -15.17 -1.84
C ALA A 246 7.28 -15.55 -2.10
N VAL A 247 6.43 -15.50 -1.07
CA VAL A 247 4.99 -15.76 -1.19
C VAL A 247 4.31 -14.70 -2.06
N ASP A 248 4.64 -13.42 -1.87
CA ASP A 248 4.09 -12.32 -2.67
C ASP A 248 4.54 -12.42 -4.14
N TYR A 249 5.77 -12.87 -4.40
CA TYR A 249 6.24 -13.16 -5.75
C TYR A 249 5.40 -14.26 -6.42
N LEU A 250 5.17 -15.37 -5.72
CA LEU A 250 4.34 -16.47 -6.24
C LEU A 250 2.89 -16.02 -6.46
N ARG A 251 2.31 -15.23 -5.55
CA ARG A 251 0.98 -14.64 -5.74
C ARG A 251 0.89 -13.83 -7.04
N SER A 252 1.89 -13.00 -7.31
CA SER A 252 1.93 -12.22 -8.55
C SER A 252 2.14 -13.07 -9.80
N CYS A 253 2.87 -14.20 -9.70
CA CYS A 253 3.04 -15.14 -10.81
C CYS A 253 1.75 -15.90 -11.12
N LEU A 254 0.93 -16.19 -10.11
CA LEU A 254 -0.35 -16.86 -10.26
C LEU A 254 -1.50 -15.90 -10.63
N HIS A 255 -1.23 -14.59 -10.71
CA HIS A 255 -2.25 -13.55 -10.91
C HIS A 255 -3.35 -13.56 -9.84
N ILE A 256 -3.07 -14.07 -8.64
CA ILE A 256 -4.00 -14.09 -7.49
C ILE A 256 -3.94 -12.75 -6.72
N ASP A 257 -3.41 -11.70 -7.35
CA ASP A 257 -3.42 -10.36 -6.79
C ASP A 257 -4.87 -9.87 -6.76
N SER A 258 -5.52 -9.96 -5.61
CA SER A 258 -6.93 -9.58 -5.46
C SER A 258 -7.16 -8.15 -5.93
N GLY A 259 -8.06 -7.97 -6.90
CA GLY A 259 -8.39 -6.67 -7.51
C GLY A 259 -7.48 -6.21 -8.65
N ARG A 260 -6.47 -7.01 -9.06
CA ARG A 260 -5.56 -6.68 -10.16
C ARG A 260 -6.02 -7.32 -11.47
N LEU A 261 -6.50 -6.51 -12.40
CA LEU A 261 -6.96 -6.90 -13.72
C LEU A 261 -5.90 -6.71 -14.81
N HIS A 262 -4.85 -5.93 -14.53
CA HIS A 262 -3.80 -5.67 -15.52
C HIS A 262 -2.41 -5.47 -14.89
N THR A 263 -1.35 -5.72 -15.66
CA THR A 263 0.03 -5.55 -15.19
C THR A 263 0.37 -4.09 -14.88
N ASN A 264 -0.07 -3.16 -15.72
CA ASN A 264 -0.10 -1.71 -15.49
C ASN A 264 -1.24 -1.34 -14.52
N ASP A 265 -0.92 -0.54 -13.49
CA ASP A 265 -1.84 -0.13 -12.40
C ASP A 265 -3.01 0.73 -12.90
N MET A 266 -2.74 1.81 -13.62
CA MET A 266 -3.81 2.68 -14.12
C MET A 266 -4.71 1.98 -15.15
N ALA A 267 -4.14 1.08 -15.97
CA ALA A 267 -4.94 0.26 -16.87
C ALA A 267 -5.81 -0.76 -16.10
N SER A 268 -5.31 -1.31 -14.99
CA SER A 268 -6.09 -2.19 -14.12
C SER A 268 -7.26 -1.45 -13.48
N VAL A 269 -7.04 -0.21 -13.03
CA VAL A 269 -8.09 0.66 -12.49
C VAL A 269 -9.11 1.02 -13.56
N ALA A 270 -8.66 1.41 -14.76
CA ALA A 270 -9.56 1.72 -15.88
C ALA A 270 -10.44 0.51 -16.23
N GLU A 271 -9.86 -0.69 -16.24
CA GLU A 271 -10.60 -1.93 -16.50
C GLU A 271 -11.58 -2.26 -15.36
N ALA A 272 -11.20 -2.03 -14.10
CA ALA A 272 -12.09 -2.22 -12.95
C ALA A 272 -13.30 -1.28 -13.03
N VAL A 273 -13.08 0.00 -13.38
CA VAL A 273 -14.15 0.98 -13.61
C VAL A 273 -15.02 0.58 -14.81
N ARG A 274 -14.42 0.04 -15.88
CA ARG A 274 -15.15 -0.40 -17.09
C ARG A 274 -16.07 -1.58 -16.80
N LEU A 275 -15.62 -2.53 -15.97
CA LEU A 275 -16.36 -3.73 -15.60
C LEU A 275 -17.37 -3.50 -14.46
N ASP A 276 -17.32 -2.35 -13.81
CA ASP A 276 -18.17 -2.03 -12.67
C ASP A 276 -19.65 -1.89 -13.06
N GLY A 277 -20.49 -2.65 -12.36
CA GLY A 277 -21.91 -2.76 -12.64
C GLY A 277 -22.26 -3.31 -14.02
N VAL A 278 -21.33 -4.00 -14.71
CA VAL A 278 -21.63 -4.77 -15.92
C VAL A 278 -22.33 -6.06 -15.49
N VAL A 279 -23.50 -6.29 -16.09
CA VAL A 279 -24.33 -7.47 -15.88
C VAL A 279 -24.21 -8.36 -17.12
N ASP A 280 -24.18 -9.69 -16.95
CA ASP A 280 -24.18 -10.61 -18.09
C ASP A 280 -25.52 -10.49 -18.84
N GLU A 281 -25.47 -10.01 -20.08
CA GLU A 281 -26.67 -9.78 -20.92
C GLU A 281 -27.45 -11.07 -21.21
N ASN A 282 -26.85 -12.25 -20.97
CA ASN A 282 -27.50 -13.55 -21.14
C ASN A 282 -28.24 -14.04 -19.87
N ASP A 283 -28.17 -13.32 -18.76
CA ASP A 283 -28.88 -13.67 -17.53
C ASP A 283 -30.17 -12.82 -17.40
N GLU A 284 -31.29 -13.41 -17.83
CA GLU A 284 -32.62 -12.77 -17.80
C GLU A 284 -33.10 -12.40 -16.37
N ASN A 285 -32.45 -12.90 -15.31
CA ASN A 285 -32.78 -12.61 -13.91
C ASN A 285 -31.87 -11.57 -13.27
N ALA A 286 -30.91 -11.01 -14.00
CA ALA A 286 -29.89 -10.19 -13.39
C ALA A 286 -30.35 -8.74 -13.16
N ALA A 287 -30.49 -8.37 -11.88
CA ALA A 287 -30.80 -7.00 -11.47
C ALA A 287 -29.66 -6.02 -11.88
N PRO A 288 -29.96 -4.75 -12.16
CA PRO A 288 -28.92 -3.76 -12.45
C PRO A 288 -27.94 -3.68 -11.28
N ALA A 289 -26.69 -4.08 -11.51
CA ALA A 289 -25.67 -4.10 -10.48
C ALA A 289 -25.28 -2.66 -10.08
N TRP A 290 -25.21 -2.40 -8.77
CA TRP A 290 -24.75 -1.13 -8.23
C TRP A 290 -23.33 -0.82 -8.73
N ARG A 291 -23.14 0.36 -9.34
CA ARG A 291 -21.83 0.85 -9.77
C ARG A 291 -21.09 1.49 -8.60
N ASN A 292 -20.07 0.81 -8.11
CA ASN A 292 -19.24 1.26 -7.00
C ASN A 292 -18.41 2.52 -7.34
N TYR A 293 -17.96 2.65 -8.59
CA TYR A 293 -17.06 3.72 -9.01
C TYR A 293 -17.80 4.90 -9.64
N PHE A 294 -17.20 6.08 -9.51
CA PHE A 294 -17.79 7.31 -10.03
C PHE A 294 -16.81 8.42 -10.32
N SER A 295 -17.24 9.39 -11.12
CA SER A 295 -16.45 10.59 -11.47
C SER A 295 -15.00 10.25 -11.86
N TYR A 296 -14.83 9.16 -12.62
CA TYR A 296 -13.52 8.70 -13.08
C TYR A 296 -13.00 9.63 -14.17
N SER A 297 -11.84 10.23 -13.92
CA SER A 297 -11.06 10.98 -14.89
C SER A 297 -9.64 10.42 -14.88
N PRO A 298 -9.14 9.87 -16.00
CA PRO A 298 -7.76 9.38 -16.07
C PRO A 298 -6.76 10.53 -15.95
N ALA A 299 -5.54 10.21 -15.53
CA ALA A 299 -4.46 11.18 -15.48
C ALA A 299 -4.11 11.67 -16.89
N SER A 300 -3.95 12.97 -17.08
CA SER A 300 -3.52 13.55 -18.37
C SER A 300 -2.04 13.34 -18.67
N ASP A 301 -1.22 13.13 -17.62
CA ASP A 301 0.22 12.96 -17.72
C ASP A 301 0.79 11.99 -16.66
N SER A 302 2.10 11.75 -16.72
CA SER A 302 2.80 10.87 -15.78
C SER A 302 2.88 11.40 -14.35
N SER A 303 2.59 12.69 -14.13
CA SER A 303 2.56 13.28 -12.78
C SER A 303 1.26 13.00 -12.04
N GLY A 304 0.23 12.53 -12.77
CA GLY A 304 -1.10 12.27 -12.23
C GLY A 304 -2.03 13.47 -12.28
N THR A 305 -1.72 14.51 -13.07
CA THR A 305 -2.56 15.69 -13.26
C THR A 305 -3.97 15.28 -13.71
N SER A 306 -4.99 15.99 -13.22
CA SER A 306 -6.41 15.75 -13.57
C SER A 306 -6.99 14.39 -13.17
N PHE A 307 -6.24 13.53 -12.47
CA PHE A 307 -6.76 12.26 -12.00
C PHE A 307 -7.83 12.47 -10.92
N SER A 308 -9.00 11.86 -11.12
CA SER A 308 -10.02 11.71 -10.09
C SER A 308 -10.71 10.35 -10.17
N LEU A 309 -11.08 9.79 -9.01
CA LEU A 309 -11.88 8.58 -8.93
C LEU A 309 -12.63 8.54 -7.60
N GLY A 310 -13.96 8.50 -7.67
CA GLY A 310 -14.85 8.23 -6.56
C GLY A 310 -15.14 6.74 -6.38
N LEU A 311 -15.32 6.31 -5.14
CA LEU A 311 -15.74 4.99 -4.74
C LEU A 311 -16.82 5.10 -3.66
N GLN A 312 -17.97 4.47 -3.90
CA GLN A 312 -19.06 4.31 -2.95
C GLN A 312 -19.80 3.00 -3.24
N THR A 313 -19.69 2.02 -2.34
CA THR A 313 -20.47 0.78 -2.45
C THR A 313 -21.94 1.00 -2.10
N GLN A 314 -22.80 0.04 -2.44
CA GLN A 314 -24.22 0.09 -2.14
C GLN A 314 -24.46 0.31 -0.63
N GLU A 315 -23.76 -0.43 0.22
CA GLU A 315 -23.92 -0.35 1.67
C GLU A 315 -23.42 1.00 2.22
N GLN A 316 -22.40 1.58 1.58
CA GLN A 316 -21.94 2.93 1.92
C GLN A 316 -22.99 3.99 1.57
N ALA A 317 -23.68 3.85 0.43
CA ALA A 317 -24.79 4.73 0.07
C ALA A 317 -25.98 4.56 1.02
N GLU A 318 -26.31 3.33 1.43
CA GLU A 318 -27.35 3.07 2.44
C GLU A 318 -27.02 3.72 3.79
N TRP A 319 -25.78 3.61 4.27
CA TRP A 319 -25.36 4.32 5.49
C TRP A 319 -25.42 5.84 5.36
N LEU A 320 -25.11 6.39 4.17
CA LEU A 320 -25.27 7.82 3.92
C LEU A 320 -26.74 8.24 4.03
N LYS A 321 -27.65 7.46 3.43
CA LYS A 321 -29.10 7.71 3.53
C LYS A 321 -29.59 7.66 4.97
N GLU A 322 -29.17 6.64 5.73
CA GLU A 322 -29.64 6.43 7.10
C GLU A 322 -29.08 7.45 8.11
N PHE A 323 -27.80 7.81 7.98
CA PHE A 323 -27.08 8.58 9.02
C PHE A 323 -26.57 9.94 8.56
N GLY A 324 -26.49 10.19 7.25
CA GLY A 324 -25.90 11.40 6.68
C GLY A 324 -26.55 12.69 7.18
N ASN A 325 -27.88 12.71 7.28
CA ASN A 325 -28.62 13.91 7.72
C ASN A 325 -28.39 14.30 9.19
N LYS A 326 -27.80 13.41 10.02
CA LYS A 326 -27.40 13.74 11.40
C LYS A 326 -26.09 14.52 11.45
N GLY A 327 -25.18 14.20 10.53
CA GLY A 327 -23.91 14.90 10.40
C GLY A 327 -22.86 14.11 9.64
N VAL A 328 -22.02 14.85 8.91
CA VAL A 328 -20.99 14.31 8.03
C VAL A 328 -19.62 14.84 8.43
N CYS A 329 -18.59 13.99 8.37
CA CYS A 329 -17.18 14.35 8.57
C CYS A 329 -16.39 14.12 7.29
N LEU A 330 -15.46 15.01 6.97
CA LEU A 330 -14.53 14.88 5.86
C LEU A 330 -13.11 15.16 6.29
N ASP A 331 -12.17 14.38 5.73
CA ASP A 331 -10.74 14.60 5.88
C ASP A 331 -9.99 13.80 4.80
N ALA A 332 -8.80 14.30 4.47
CA ALA A 332 -7.94 13.75 3.44
C ALA A 332 -6.70 13.12 4.05
N THR A 333 -6.24 12.01 3.47
CA THR A 333 -4.96 11.41 3.86
C THR A 333 -4.03 11.21 2.66
N HIS A 334 -2.74 11.44 2.93
CA HIS A 334 -1.65 11.32 1.95
C HIS A 334 -0.97 9.95 2.05
N ASN A 335 -0.16 9.66 1.03
CA ASN A 335 0.68 8.46 0.92
C ASN A 335 -0.10 7.15 0.96
N SER A 336 -1.34 7.19 0.44
CA SER A 336 -2.20 6.01 0.35
C SER A 336 -1.80 5.09 -0.80
N THR A 337 -1.13 5.63 -1.81
CA THR A 337 -0.71 4.90 -3.02
C THR A 337 0.69 5.35 -3.44
N ARG A 338 1.29 4.61 -4.38
CA ARG A 338 2.56 4.97 -5.06
C ARG A 338 2.49 6.29 -5.81
N TYR A 339 1.29 6.76 -6.10
CA TYR A 339 1.02 8.07 -6.66
C TYR A 339 0.80 9.04 -5.51
N SER A 340 1.19 10.30 -5.74
CA SER A 340 0.92 11.40 -4.82
C SER A 340 -0.55 11.87 -4.86
N PHE A 341 -1.48 10.92 -4.90
CA PHE A 341 -2.90 11.16 -4.75
C PHE A 341 -3.27 11.31 -3.28
N LYS A 342 -4.17 12.24 -3.02
CA LYS A 342 -4.89 12.39 -1.77
C LYS A 342 -6.09 11.45 -1.80
N LEU A 343 -6.40 10.86 -0.65
CA LEU A 343 -7.61 10.09 -0.42
C LEU A 343 -8.52 10.87 0.52
N ILE A 344 -9.56 11.50 -0.04
CA ILE A 344 -10.62 12.14 0.72
C ILE A 344 -11.60 11.07 1.15
N THR A 345 -11.99 11.08 2.42
CA THR A 345 -13.00 10.16 2.96
C THR A 345 -14.14 10.95 3.55
N MET A 346 -15.37 10.63 3.13
CA MET A 346 -16.58 11.08 3.78
C MET A 346 -17.03 10.02 4.79
N MET A 347 -17.41 10.46 5.99
CA MET A 347 -17.76 9.58 7.09
C MET A 347 -18.99 10.07 7.84
N VAL A 348 -19.84 9.15 8.27
CA VAL A 348 -20.98 9.39 9.16
C VAL A 348 -20.81 8.63 10.46
N LEU A 349 -21.57 9.00 11.49
CA LEU A 349 -21.67 8.21 12.71
C LEU A 349 -23.02 7.49 12.75
N ASP A 350 -22.99 6.18 12.96
CA ASP A 350 -24.22 5.42 13.16
C ASP A 350 -24.86 5.74 14.52
N ASN A 351 -26.03 5.16 14.79
CA ASN A 351 -26.77 5.32 16.05
C ASN A 351 -25.98 4.92 17.31
N ARG A 352 -24.81 4.29 17.16
CA ARG A 352 -23.94 3.82 18.24
C ARG A 352 -22.63 4.58 18.32
N GLN A 353 -22.52 5.69 17.58
CA GLN A 353 -21.32 6.52 17.52
C GLN A 353 -20.11 5.76 16.89
N LYS A 354 -20.35 4.73 16.07
CA LYS A 354 -19.31 4.12 15.24
C LYS A 354 -19.20 4.88 13.92
N GLY A 355 -17.97 5.18 13.51
CA GLY A 355 -17.69 5.76 12.20
C GLY A 355 -17.97 4.78 11.07
N ARG A 356 -18.72 5.22 10.07
CA ARG A 356 -19.01 4.51 8.83
C ARG A 356 -18.46 5.32 7.67
N PRO A 357 -17.41 4.87 6.96
CA PRO A 357 -16.98 5.53 5.74
C PRO A 357 -18.07 5.34 4.69
N VAL A 358 -18.59 6.44 4.14
CA VAL A 358 -19.73 6.45 3.21
C VAL A 358 -19.36 6.79 1.78
N ALA A 359 -18.17 7.34 1.56
CA ALA A 359 -17.59 7.51 0.24
C ALA A 359 -16.10 7.80 0.34
N HIS A 360 -15.37 7.47 -0.71
CA HIS A 360 -13.96 7.76 -0.89
C HIS A 360 -13.73 8.49 -2.22
N PHE A 361 -12.74 9.36 -2.26
CA PHE A 361 -12.36 10.07 -3.48
C PHE A 361 -10.85 10.21 -3.57
N PHE A 362 -10.28 9.68 -4.65
CA PHE A 362 -8.89 9.85 -4.99
C PHE A 362 -8.75 11.04 -5.93
N CYS A 363 -7.86 11.96 -5.60
CA CYS A 363 -7.51 13.07 -6.48
C CYS A 363 -6.06 13.51 -6.27
N LYS A 364 -5.46 14.16 -7.27
CA LYS A 364 -4.13 14.76 -7.12
C LYS A 364 -4.16 15.97 -6.19
N GLU A 365 -5.15 16.84 -6.40
CA GLU A 365 -5.26 18.12 -5.71
C GLU A 365 -6.58 18.21 -4.95
N GLU A 366 -6.51 18.79 -3.77
CA GLU A 366 -7.67 19.06 -2.91
C GLU A 366 -8.12 20.50 -3.13
N ASN A 367 -8.52 20.76 -4.37
CA ASN A 367 -9.06 22.04 -4.79
C ASN A 367 -10.60 21.97 -4.82
N GLU A 368 -11.23 23.12 -4.97
CA GLU A 368 -12.68 23.25 -4.94
C GLU A 368 -13.37 22.46 -6.09
N ALA A 369 -12.78 22.43 -7.29
CA ALA A 369 -13.36 21.74 -8.45
C ALA A 369 -13.43 20.22 -8.25
N ASN A 370 -12.38 19.62 -7.69
CA ASN A 370 -12.35 18.20 -7.34
C ASN A 370 -13.34 17.86 -6.23
N LEU A 371 -13.51 18.74 -5.24
CA LEU A 371 -14.51 18.57 -4.18
C LEU A 371 -15.94 18.68 -4.70
N ILE A 372 -16.23 19.61 -5.62
CA ILE A 372 -17.54 19.69 -6.30
C ILE A 372 -17.81 18.39 -7.08
N THR A 373 -16.81 17.88 -7.81
CA THR A 373 -16.90 16.61 -8.55
C THR A 373 -17.20 15.43 -7.62
N PHE A 374 -16.53 15.38 -6.46
CA PHE A 374 -16.79 14.37 -5.44
C PHE A 374 -18.21 14.48 -4.88
N PHE A 375 -18.64 15.67 -4.48
CA PHE A 375 -19.95 15.90 -3.87
C PHE A 375 -21.10 15.66 -4.84
N ASN A 376 -20.98 16.06 -6.11
CA ASN A 376 -21.99 15.73 -7.12
C ASN A 376 -22.11 14.21 -7.30
N GLY A 377 -20.99 13.49 -7.39
CA GLY A 377 -21.02 12.03 -7.50
C GLY A 377 -21.67 11.33 -6.30
N VAL A 378 -21.50 11.86 -5.08
CA VAL A 378 -22.20 11.38 -3.89
C VAL A 378 -23.69 11.74 -3.91
N LYS A 379 -24.02 12.97 -4.32
CA LYS A 379 -25.40 13.47 -4.43
C LYS A 379 -26.21 12.65 -5.42
N ASP A 380 -25.66 12.35 -6.59
CA ASP A 380 -26.34 11.58 -7.65
C ASP A 380 -26.64 10.13 -7.24
N ARG A 381 -25.91 9.61 -6.24
CA ARG A 381 -26.09 8.26 -5.68
C ARG A 381 -26.96 8.22 -4.42
N CYS A 382 -27.34 9.38 -3.90
CA CYS A 382 -28.20 9.52 -2.75
C CYS A 382 -29.60 9.91 -3.25
N ASP A 383 -30.52 8.94 -3.23
CA ASP A 383 -31.92 9.13 -3.67
C ASP A 383 -32.77 9.97 -2.71
N ILE A 384 -32.23 10.32 -1.54
CA ILE A 384 -32.84 11.28 -0.62
C ILE A 384 -32.05 12.58 -0.56
N PRO A 385 -32.70 13.73 -0.29
CA PRO A 385 -32.00 14.98 -0.03
C PRO A 385 -31.02 14.86 1.14
N LEU A 386 -29.74 15.11 0.86
CA LEU A 386 -28.69 15.16 1.87
C LEU A 386 -28.62 16.57 2.48
N MET A 387 -29.23 16.73 3.65
CA MET A 387 -29.30 17.96 4.43
C MET A 387 -28.80 17.70 5.86
N PRO A 388 -27.47 17.56 6.05
CA PRO A 388 -26.93 17.29 7.37
C PRO A 388 -27.12 18.47 8.32
N GLU A 389 -27.46 18.19 9.58
CA GLU A 389 -27.46 19.23 10.63
C GLU A 389 -26.08 19.89 10.79
N VAL A 390 -25.03 19.11 10.52
CA VAL A 390 -23.64 19.51 10.71
C VAL A 390 -22.73 18.88 9.65
N ILE A 391 -21.83 19.68 9.09
CA ILE A 391 -20.64 19.18 8.39
C ILE A 391 -19.40 19.54 9.20
N MET A 392 -18.51 18.58 9.38
CA MET A 392 -17.24 18.78 10.05
C MET A 392 -16.06 18.49 9.14
N THR A 393 -15.17 19.46 8.96
CA THR A 393 -13.97 19.35 8.13
C THR A 393 -12.72 19.71 8.94
N ASP A 394 -11.56 19.57 8.33
CA ASP A 394 -10.36 20.29 8.76
C ASP A 394 -10.50 21.81 8.50
N ASP A 395 -9.41 22.53 8.75
CA ASP A 395 -9.37 23.99 8.59
C ASP A 395 -9.02 24.42 7.15
N ALA A 396 -9.81 23.93 6.20
CA ALA A 396 -9.66 24.21 4.77
C ALA A 396 -10.98 24.73 4.17
N ILE A 397 -10.94 25.95 3.62
CA ILE A 397 -12.16 26.66 3.20
C ILE A 397 -12.85 25.99 2.00
N GLN A 398 -12.08 25.34 1.12
CA GLN A 398 -12.57 24.75 -0.11
C GLN A 398 -13.62 23.65 0.11
N TYR A 399 -13.59 22.91 1.24
CA TYR A 399 -14.64 21.95 1.59
C TYR A 399 -15.99 22.62 1.75
N TRP A 400 -16.03 23.74 2.46
CA TRP A 400 -17.27 24.46 2.71
C TRP A 400 -17.79 25.13 1.44
N THR A 401 -16.91 25.78 0.68
CA THR A 401 -17.30 26.43 -0.58
C THR A 401 -17.88 25.41 -1.57
N ALA A 402 -17.20 24.27 -1.74
CA ALA A 402 -17.69 23.20 -2.61
C ALA A 402 -19.01 22.59 -2.10
N TRP A 403 -19.14 22.40 -0.78
CA TRP A 403 -20.36 21.86 -0.18
C TRP A 403 -21.57 22.74 -0.48
N ILE A 404 -21.45 24.05 -0.26
CA ILE A 404 -22.53 25.01 -0.48
C ILE A 404 -22.92 25.07 -1.95
N LYS A 405 -21.96 24.97 -2.88
CA LYS A 405 -22.25 24.93 -4.32
C LYS A 405 -23.07 23.70 -4.75
N VAL A 406 -22.89 22.56 -4.08
CA VAL A 406 -23.54 21.30 -4.47
C VAL A 406 -24.84 21.03 -3.71
N PHE A 407 -24.85 21.27 -2.40
CA PHE A 407 -25.97 20.95 -1.50
C PHE A 407 -26.76 22.18 -1.05
N GLY A 408 -26.26 23.40 -1.30
CA GLY A 408 -26.88 24.64 -0.83
C GLY A 408 -26.61 24.91 0.66
N GLU A 409 -27.08 26.08 1.14
CA GLU A 409 -26.85 26.56 2.52
C GLU A 409 -27.97 26.16 3.49
N GLN A 410 -28.88 25.27 3.11
CA GLN A 410 -30.08 25.03 3.89
C GLN A 410 -29.76 24.28 5.19
N SER A 411 -29.87 24.99 6.33
CA SER A 411 -29.83 24.49 7.71
C SER A 411 -28.56 23.77 8.21
N THR A 412 -27.55 23.59 7.36
CA THR A 412 -26.30 22.89 7.71
C THR A 412 -25.34 23.81 8.48
N ARG A 413 -24.90 23.40 9.67
CA ARG A 413 -23.84 24.12 10.40
C ARG A 413 -22.46 23.62 10.00
N LYS A 414 -21.57 24.54 9.62
CA LYS A 414 -20.14 24.25 9.47
C LYS A 414 -19.47 24.13 10.83
N LEU A 415 -18.81 23.00 11.09
CA LEU A 415 -17.91 22.83 12.22
C LEU A 415 -16.48 22.51 11.75
N LEU A 416 -15.49 22.99 12.49
CA LEU A 416 -14.09 22.63 12.28
C LEU A 416 -13.69 21.53 13.27
N CYS A 417 -12.80 20.63 12.89
CA CYS A 417 -12.26 19.63 13.79
C CYS A 417 -11.47 20.31 14.92
N SER A 418 -11.89 20.09 16.19
CA SER A 418 -11.24 20.73 17.34
C SER A 418 -9.76 20.35 17.51
N TRP A 419 -9.36 19.16 17.04
CA TRP A 419 -7.97 18.72 17.06
C TRP A 419 -7.10 19.52 16.08
N HIS A 420 -7.57 19.73 14.85
CA HIS A 420 -6.88 20.54 13.84
C HIS A 420 -6.73 22.00 14.30
N ILE A 421 -7.77 22.56 14.92
CA ILE A 421 -7.72 23.91 15.48
C ILE A 421 -6.65 24.02 16.58
N ALA A 422 -6.65 23.10 17.55
CA ALA A 422 -5.65 23.08 18.61
C ALA A 422 -4.23 22.90 18.07
N LYS A 423 -4.05 22.05 17.04
CA LYS A 423 -2.77 21.86 16.35
C LYS A 423 -2.29 23.15 15.67
N ASN A 424 -3.16 23.84 14.93
CA ASN A 424 -2.85 25.11 14.25
C ASN A 424 -2.45 26.20 15.25
N TRP A 425 -3.17 26.31 16.37
CA TRP A 425 -2.81 27.21 17.46
C TRP A 425 -1.44 26.87 18.04
N GLY A 426 -1.17 25.59 18.32
CA GLY A 426 0.12 25.14 18.86
C GLY A 426 1.30 25.47 17.94
N MET A 427 1.15 25.25 16.63
CA MET A 427 2.18 25.60 15.64
C MET A 427 2.42 27.11 15.60
N LYS A 428 1.36 27.91 15.47
CA LYS A 428 1.50 29.37 15.39
C LYS A 428 1.94 30.03 16.69
N ALA A 429 1.57 29.46 17.85
CA ALA A 429 2.06 29.92 19.14
C ALA A 429 3.56 29.65 19.30
N LYS A 430 4.07 28.54 18.74
CA LYS A 430 5.52 28.26 18.73
C LYS A 430 6.28 29.29 17.91
N ASP A 431 5.70 29.74 16.79
CA ASP A 431 6.33 30.71 15.89
C ASP A 431 6.25 32.15 16.43
N LEU A 432 5.16 32.51 17.11
CA LEU A 432 4.83 33.90 17.49
C LEU A 432 4.98 34.22 18.98
N ILE A 433 5.17 33.23 19.85
CA ILE A 433 5.38 33.43 21.29
C ILE A 433 6.72 32.82 21.67
N VAL A 434 7.73 33.67 21.87
CA VAL A 434 9.11 33.28 22.17
C VAL A 434 9.20 32.58 23.53
N ASP A 435 8.64 33.21 24.57
CA ASP A 435 8.68 32.70 25.94
C ASP A 435 7.90 31.38 26.09
N ALA A 436 8.57 30.35 26.59
CA ALA A 436 8.00 29.01 26.71
C ALA A 436 6.91 28.89 27.80
N ASN A 437 7.03 29.64 28.89
CA ASN A 437 6.07 29.63 29.99
C ASN A 437 4.80 30.37 29.57
N ILE A 438 4.92 31.56 29.00
CA ILE A 438 3.79 32.33 28.47
C ILE A 438 3.09 31.54 27.38
N ARG A 439 3.84 30.91 26.47
CA ARG A 439 3.27 30.04 25.42
C ARG A 439 2.46 28.89 26.01
N LYS A 440 2.97 28.23 27.06
CA LYS A 440 2.26 27.14 27.76
C LYS A 440 0.98 27.63 28.42
N GLU A 441 1.00 28.80 29.06
CA GLU A 441 -0.16 29.41 29.71
C GLU A 441 -1.25 29.81 28.72
N VAL A 442 -0.85 30.45 27.61
CA VAL A 442 -1.75 30.84 26.52
C VAL A 442 -2.42 29.61 25.91
N LEU A 443 -1.64 28.57 25.56
CA LEU A 443 -2.19 27.33 25.00
C LEU A 443 -3.10 26.60 26.00
N THR A 444 -2.77 26.63 27.30
CA THR A 444 -3.63 26.06 28.35
C THR A 444 -4.98 26.79 28.42
N SER A 445 -4.96 28.12 28.33
CA SER A 445 -6.17 28.94 28.31
C SER A 445 -7.01 28.71 27.05
N LEU A 446 -6.37 28.60 25.88
CA LEU A 446 -7.04 28.24 24.62
C LEU A 446 -7.69 26.85 24.67
N HIS A 447 -7.00 25.86 25.24
CA HIS A 447 -7.56 24.52 25.42
C HIS A 447 -8.74 24.51 26.41
N LYS A 448 -8.72 25.37 27.45
CA LYS A 448 -9.87 25.57 28.34
C LYS A 448 -11.03 26.19 27.56
N LEU A 449 -10.77 27.25 26.79
CA LEU A 449 -11.76 27.92 25.96
C LEU A 449 -12.44 26.96 24.97
N ALA A 450 -11.67 26.08 24.32
CA ALA A 450 -12.14 25.02 23.42
C ALA A 450 -12.95 23.90 24.10
N ARG A 451 -13.21 23.99 25.41
CA ARG A 451 -14.02 23.04 26.18
C ARG A 451 -15.19 23.69 26.93
N LEU A 452 -15.36 25.01 26.86
CA LEU A 452 -16.44 25.73 27.55
C LEU A 452 -17.75 25.67 26.72
N PRO A 453 -18.78 24.91 27.15
CA PRO A 453 -20.02 24.74 26.39
C PRO A 453 -21.04 25.87 26.64
N ASP A 454 -20.82 26.67 27.67
CA ASP A 454 -21.63 27.83 28.03
C ASP A 454 -21.09 29.10 27.35
N GLU A 455 -21.97 29.83 26.68
CA GLU A 455 -21.57 30.97 25.86
C GLU A 455 -21.11 32.16 26.70
N ALA A 456 -21.80 32.48 27.80
CA ALA A 456 -21.43 33.57 28.68
C ALA A 456 -20.03 33.33 29.30
N SER A 457 -19.83 32.13 29.85
CA SER A 457 -18.55 31.68 30.39
C SER A 457 -17.45 31.70 29.32
N PHE A 458 -17.76 31.27 28.09
CA PHE A 458 -16.82 31.32 26.97
C PHE A 458 -16.41 32.75 26.62
N ARG A 459 -17.37 33.67 26.46
CA ARG A 459 -17.11 35.07 26.08
C ARG A 459 -16.32 35.78 27.16
N GLN A 460 -16.61 35.53 28.44
CA GLN A 460 -15.83 36.05 29.56
C GLN A 460 -14.37 35.55 29.51
N HIS A 461 -14.16 34.23 29.39
CA HIS A 461 -12.80 33.66 29.33
C HIS A 461 -12.02 34.12 28.10
N LEU A 462 -12.71 34.33 26.97
CA LEU A 462 -12.09 34.89 25.76
C LEU A 462 -11.59 36.32 26.01
N ALA A 463 -12.39 37.18 26.64
CA ALA A 463 -11.99 38.54 26.98
C ALA A 463 -10.77 38.54 27.93
N GLU A 464 -10.81 37.73 28.99
CA GLU A 464 -9.69 37.56 29.93
C GLU A 464 -8.41 37.08 29.23
N LEU A 465 -8.53 36.14 28.29
CA LEU A 465 -7.40 35.64 27.52
C LEU A 465 -6.78 36.73 26.64
N LEU A 466 -7.61 37.52 25.94
CA LEU A 466 -7.13 38.60 25.08
C LEU A 466 -6.42 39.69 25.90
N THR A 467 -6.96 40.06 27.06
CA THR A 467 -6.31 41.01 27.98
C THR A 467 -4.99 40.44 28.53
N ARG A 468 -4.95 39.15 28.87
CA ARG A 468 -3.71 38.51 29.33
C ARG A 468 -2.62 38.51 28.25
N MET A 469 -3.01 38.29 26.99
CA MET A 469 -2.06 38.38 25.87
C MET A 469 -1.48 39.79 25.70
N ASP A 470 -2.25 40.85 26.00
CA ASP A 470 -1.73 42.22 26.00
C ASP A 470 -0.71 42.44 27.12
N VAL A 471 -1.05 42.01 28.35
CA VAL A 471 -0.15 42.14 29.51
C VAL A 471 1.15 41.34 29.30
N ALA A 472 1.04 40.16 28.70
CA ALA A 472 2.16 39.28 28.40
C ALA A 472 2.94 39.64 27.13
N ARG A 473 2.62 40.78 26.46
CA ARG A 473 3.26 41.26 25.24
C ARG A 473 3.32 40.22 24.11
N CYS A 474 2.16 39.60 23.86
CA CYS A 474 1.95 38.58 22.83
C CYS A 474 1.12 39.12 21.66
N GLU A 475 1.37 40.35 21.22
CA GLU A 475 0.54 41.10 20.27
C GLU A 475 0.43 40.38 18.92
N ASP A 476 1.51 39.80 18.41
CA ASP A 476 1.52 39.09 17.13
C ASP A 476 0.61 37.86 17.13
N PHE A 477 0.70 37.03 18.18
CA PHE A 477 -0.17 35.87 18.32
C PHE A 477 -1.62 36.29 18.59
N LYS A 478 -1.84 37.33 19.42
CA LYS A 478 -3.19 37.88 19.66
C LYS A 478 -3.83 38.33 18.35
N LYS A 479 -3.10 39.09 17.52
CA LYS A 479 -3.56 39.55 16.22
C LYS A 479 -3.89 38.37 15.31
N TYR A 480 -2.98 37.38 15.21
CA TYR A 480 -3.23 36.15 14.45
C TYR A 480 -4.51 35.45 14.92
N PHE A 481 -4.65 35.21 16.23
CA PHE A 481 -5.78 34.49 16.79
C PHE A 481 -7.10 35.24 16.56
N PHE A 482 -7.10 36.56 16.81
CA PHE A 482 -8.27 37.40 16.59
C PHE A 482 -8.70 37.41 15.13
N ASP A 483 -7.78 37.71 14.21
CA ASP A 483 -8.09 37.83 12.77
C ASP A 483 -8.57 36.50 12.16
N ASN A 484 -8.03 35.36 12.61
CA ASN A 484 -8.31 34.05 11.99
C ASN A 484 -9.43 33.24 12.68
N TYR A 485 -9.80 33.55 13.93
CA TYR A 485 -10.75 32.73 14.70
C TYR A 485 -11.88 33.51 15.38
N ILE A 486 -11.73 34.82 15.59
CA ILE A 486 -12.69 35.61 16.39
C ILE A 486 -13.40 36.68 15.56
N LYS A 487 -12.66 37.40 14.70
CA LYS A 487 -13.12 38.61 14.00
C LYS A 487 -14.40 38.43 13.20
N LYS A 488 -14.63 37.24 12.65
CA LYS A 488 -15.85 36.91 11.89
C LYS A 488 -16.72 35.94 12.71
N GLU A 489 -18.01 36.26 12.85
CA GLU A 489 -18.92 35.47 13.68
C GLU A 489 -19.14 34.05 13.12
N ASP A 490 -19.27 33.90 11.81
CA ASP A 490 -19.36 32.60 11.13
C ASP A 490 -18.15 31.70 11.45
N ARG A 491 -16.96 32.30 11.47
CA ARG A 491 -15.72 31.63 11.82
C ARG A 491 -15.70 31.25 13.29
N LEU A 492 -16.09 32.14 14.21
CA LEU A 492 -16.20 31.84 15.64
C LEU A 492 -17.17 30.67 15.88
N MET A 493 -18.36 30.73 15.27
CA MET A 493 -19.37 29.68 15.35
C MET A 493 -18.84 28.33 14.85
N SER A 494 -17.94 28.31 13.87
CA SER A 494 -17.44 27.06 13.30
C SER A 494 -16.55 26.24 14.24
N TRP A 495 -15.89 26.85 15.23
CA TRP A 495 -15.02 26.09 16.14
C TRP A 495 -15.48 26.11 17.59
N ALA A 496 -16.23 27.13 18.01
CA ALA A 496 -16.57 27.36 19.41
C ALA A 496 -17.43 26.23 20.02
N PRO A 497 -17.17 25.78 21.25
CA PRO A 497 -17.83 24.58 21.79
C PRO A 497 -19.32 24.78 22.09
N PHE A 498 -19.75 26.00 22.44
CA PHE A 498 -21.16 26.29 22.69
C PHE A 498 -22.03 26.11 21.45
N ASN A 499 -21.48 26.32 20.24
CA ASN A 499 -22.19 26.07 18.98
C ASN A 499 -22.18 24.58 18.57
N ARG A 500 -21.44 23.71 19.27
CA ARG A 500 -21.41 22.25 19.00
C ARG A 500 -22.54 21.50 19.71
N ARG A 501 -23.43 22.18 20.43
CA ARG A 501 -24.57 21.56 21.11
C ARG A 501 -25.38 20.72 20.12
N ARG A 502 -25.73 19.51 20.56
CA ARG A 502 -26.48 18.48 19.79
C ARG A 502 -25.75 17.90 18.56
N SER A 503 -24.53 18.33 18.26
CA SER A 503 -23.75 17.70 17.18
C SER A 503 -23.40 16.25 17.53
N VAL A 504 -23.65 15.33 16.60
CA VAL A 504 -23.16 13.94 16.69
C VAL A 504 -21.64 13.90 16.47
N VAL A 505 -21.08 14.86 15.73
CA VAL A 505 -19.67 14.92 15.32
C VAL A 505 -18.96 16.09 15.99
N ASN A 506 -18.10 15.77 16.96
CA ASN A 506 -17.31 16.78 17.70
C ASN A 506 -15.83 16.77 17.35
N THR A 507 -15.29 15.61 16.95
CA THR A 507 -13.88 15.42 16.60
C THR A 507 -13.79 14.46 15.42
N ASN A 508 -12.70 14.56 14.65
CA ASN A 508 -12.49 13.68 13.51
C ASN A 508 -11.89 12.31 13.87
N MET A 509 -11.93 11.94 15.15
CA MET A 509 -11.25 10.74 15.68
C MET A 509 -11.71 9.44 15.03
N ALA A 510 -12.98 9.35 14.61
CA ALA A 510 -13.49 8.16 13.91
C ALA A 510 -12.80 7.99 12.55
N LEU A 511 -12.60 9.10 11.85
CA LEU A 511 -11.96 9.17 10.55
C LEU A 511 -10.44 8.96 10.68
N GLU A 512 -9.80 9.59 11.66
CA GLU A 512 -8.39 9.34 11.97
C GLU A 512 -8.12 7.86 12.32
N ARG A 513 -8.99 7.24 13.13
CA ARG A 513 -8.90 5.80 13.43
C ARG A 513 -9.06 4.94 12.18
N PHE A 514 -9.98 5.31 11.29
CA PHE A 514 -10.15 4.64 10.01
C PHE A 514 -8.89 4.77 9.14
N HIS A 515 -8.35 5.97 8.95
CA HIS A 515 -7.09 6.17 8.21
C HIS A 515 -5.91 5.45 8.86
N GLY A 516 -5.85 5.40 10.19
CA GLY A 516 -4.87 4.60 10.91
C GLY A 516 -5.00 3.10 10.61
N LYS A 517 -6.22 2.56 10.56
CA LYS A 517 -6.50 1.18 10.14
C LYS A 517 -6.17 0.95 8.67
N LEU A 518 -6.54 1.86 7.78
CA LEU A 518 -6.18 1.82 6.36
C LEU A 518 -4.66 1.71 6.19
N LYS A 519 -3.90 2.61 6.83
CA LYS A 519 -2.43 2.62 6.75
C LYS A 519 -1.79 1.37 7.34
N SER A 520 -2.32 0.85 8.45
CA SER A 520 -1.72 -0.30 9.13
C SER A 520 -2.14 -1.66 8.56
N HIS A 521 -3.43 -1.86 8.24
CA HIS A 521 -3.98 -3.17 7.87
C HIS A 521 -4.05 -3.35 6.35
N ILE A 522 -4.51 -2.33 5.60
CA ILE A 522 -4.63 -2.42 4.14
C ILE A 522 -3.27 -2.12 3.51
N LEU A 523 -2.66 -0.98 3.82
CA LEU A 523 -1.39 -0.58 3.19
C LEU A 523 -0.17 -1.31 3.78
N LYS A 524 -0.32 -1.97 4.94
CA LYS A 524 0.78 -2.59 5.72
C LYS A 524 1.97 -1.63 5.91
N LYS A 525 1.67 -0.36 6.21
CA LYS A 525 2.62 0.77 6.38
C LYS A 525 3.50 1.04 5.15
N SER A 526 3.11 0.60 3.97
CA SER A 526 3.83 0.87 2.72
C SER A 526 3.16 2.00 1.95
N GLU A 527 3.96 2.99 1.55
CA GLU A 527 3.50 4.11 0.73
C GLU A 527 3.56 3.79 -0.77
N ASN A 528 4.15 2.67 -1.17
CA ASN A 528 4.34 2.28 -2.58
C ASN A 528 3.28 1.27 -3.07
N ARG A 529 2.04 1.42 -2.61
CA ARG A 529 0.93 0.53 -2.97
C ARG A 529 0.33 0.90 -4.31
N ARG A 530 -0.09 -0.10 -5.09
CA ARG A 530 -0.85 0.14 -6.32
C ARG A 530 -2.23 0.71 -6.00
N LEU A 531 -2.81 1.49 -6.90
CA LEU A 531 -4.13 2.06 -6.66
C LEU A 531 -5.22 0.96 -6.69
N ASP A 532 -5.17 0.04 -7.65
CA ASP A 532 -6.11 -1.09 -7.76
C ASP A 532 -6.21 -1.91 -6.45
N PHE A 533 -5.07 -2.20 -5.84
CA PHE A 533 -4.97 -2.91 -4.57
C PHE A 533 -5.65 -2.14 -3.42
N VAL A 534 -5.52 -0.82 -3.40
CA VAL A 534 -6.13 0.03 -2.36
C VAL A 534 -7.64 0.10 -2.56
N LEU A 535 -8.12 0.23 -3.80
CA LEU A 535 -9.56 0.21 -4.11
C LEU A 535 -10.19 -1.11 -3.65
N TYR A 536 -9.61 -2.24 -4.03
CA TYR A 536 -10.05 -3.56 -3.57
C TYR A 536 -10.04 -3.67 -2.03
N GLY A 537 -8.99 -3.16 -1.39
CA GLY A 537 -8.88 -3.14 0.07
C GLY A 537 -9.98 -2.31 0.75
N LEU A 538 -10.34 -1.15 0.18
CA LEU A 538 -11.41 -0.29 0.68
C LEU A 538 -12.79 -0.96 0.56
N GLU A 539 -13.08 -1.58 -0.59
CA GLU A 539 -14.33 -2.34 -0.79
C GLU A 539 -14.42 -3.54 0.16
N LYS A 540 -13.34 -4.33 0.28
CA LYS A 540 -13.28 -5.47 1.21
C LYS A 540 -13.48 -5.01 2.65
N PHE A 541 -12.89 -3.88 3.03
CA PHE A 541 -13.06 -3.31 4.37
C PHE A 541 -14.53 -2.92 4.64
N CYS A 542 -15.20 -2.27 3.70
CA CYS A 542 -16.60 -1.89 3.84
C CYS A 542 -17.51 -3.12 3.98
N ARG A 543 -17.33 -4.14 3.13
CA ARG A 543 -18.05 -5.42 3.25
C ARG A 543 -17.83 -6.10 4.60
N ASN A 544 -16.61 -6.09 5.12
CA ASN A 544 -16.31 -6.65 6.43
C ASN A 544 -16.98 -5.86 7.56
N LEU A 545 -17.07 -4.52 7.47
CA LEU A 545 -17.80 -3.72 8.45
C LEU A 545 -19.29 -4.06 8.52
N VAL A 546 -19.91 -4.39 7.38
CA VAL A 546 -21.31 -4.85 7.32
C VAL A 546 -21.44 -6.20 8.01
N ARG A 547 -20.57 -7.16 7.65
CA ARG A 547 -20.54 -8.50 8.27
C ARG A 547 -20.32 -8.43 9.78
N ASP A 548 -19.38 -7.60 10.25
CA ASP A 548 -19.10 -7.41 11.67
C ASP A 548 -20.32 -6.88 12.43
N VAL A 549 -21.13 -6.02 11.80
CA VAL A 549 -22.40 -5.59 12.38
C VAL A 549 -23.33 -6.79 12.48
N ILE A 550 -23.66 -7.44 11.36
CA ILE A 550 -24.58 -8.59 11.34
C ILE A 550 -24.18 -9.66 12.37
N VAL A 551 -22.90 -10.02 12.45
CA VAL A 551 -22.39 -10.99 13.44
C VAL A 551 -22.61 -10.52 14.88
N GLN A 552 -22.26 -9.27 15.19
CA GLN A 552 -22.48 -8.70 16.52
C GLN A 552 -23.97 -8.66 16.89
N ASP A 553 -24.83 -8.32 15.93
CA ASP A 553 -26.29 -8.31 16.07
C ASP A 553 -26.82 -9.69 16.45
N THR A 554 -26.49 -10.68 15.62
CA THR A 554 -26.96 -12.05 15.75
C THR A 554 -26.46 -12.70 17.04
N LEU A 555 -25.18 -12.53 17.36
CA LEU A 555 -24.58 -13.11 18.57
C LEU A 555 -24.93 -12.33 19.85
N LYS A 556 -25.61 -11.18 19.74
CA LYS A 556 -25.87 -10.25 20.85
C LYS A 556 -24.60 -9.83 21.62
N THR A 557 -23.42 -9.96 21.01
CA THR A 557 -22.10 -9.61 21.59
C THR A 557 -21.78 -8.12 21.43
N ARG A 558 -22.80 -7.29 21.18
CA ARG A 558 -22.67 -5.86 20.93
C ARG A 558 -22.18 -5.14 22.19
N HIS A 559 -20.87 -4.94 22.31
CA HIS A 559 -20.30 -4.06 23.34
C HIS A 559 -20.75 -2.61 23.12
N ARG A 560 -21.26 -1.97 24.18
CA ARG A 560 -21.52 -0.51 24.19
C ARG A 560 -20.18 0.20 24.03
N GLN A 561 -20.07 1.13 23.09
CA GLN A 561 -18.88 1.97 23.01
C GLN A 561 -18.71 2.75 24.32
N TYR A 562 -17.45 2.91 24.76
CA TYR A 562 -17.10 3.64 25.97
C TYR A 562 -17.79 5.02 26.04
N ARG A 563 -17.86 5.77 24.94
CA ARG A 563 -18.48 7.10 24.92
C ARG A 563 -19.99 7.05 25.16
N LEU A 564 -20.71 6.14 24.50
CA LEU A 564 -22.15 5.93 24.74
C LEU A 564 -22.40 5.48 26.18
N TYR A 565 -21.56 4.57 26.69
CA TYR A 565 -21.59 4.14 28.08
C TYR A 565 -21.36 5.31 29.05
N GLN A 566 -20.36 6.18 28.79
CA GLN A 566 -20.12 7.37 29.61
C GLN A 566 -21.27 8.37 29.53
N THR A 567 -21.85 8.59 28.36
CA THR A 567 -23.05 9.43 28.22
C THR A 567 -24.20 8.87 29.06
N HIS A 568 -24.46 7.57 28.99
CA HIS A 568 -25.50 6.93 29.80
C HIS A 568 -25.17 6.96 31.29
N LYS A 569 -23.91 6.76 31.68
CA LYS A 569 -23.46 6.86 33.08
C LYS A 569 -23.68 8.27 33.61
N SER A 570 -23.29 9.29 32.84
CA SER A 570 -23.49 10.70 33.18
C SER A 570 -24.97 11.07 33.21
N HIS A 571 -25.78 10.55 32.27
CA HIS A 571 -27.22 10.76 32.26
C HIS A 571 -27.89 10.11 33.48
N ARG A 572 -27.56 8.85 33.81
CA ARG A 572 -28.04 8.19 35.03
C ARG A 572 -27.61 8.93 36.28
N LYS A 573 -26.37 9.41 36.34
CA LYS A 573 -25.88 10.22 37.46
C LYS A 573 -26.69 11.52 37.56
N ALA A 574 -26.91 12.22 36.45
CA ALA A 574 -27.75 13.41 36.42
C ALA A 574 -29.17 13.09 36.89
N MET A 575 -29.83 12.08 36.32
CA MET A 575 -31.16 11.64 36.74
C MET A 575 -31.20 11.28 38.23
N ALA A 576 -30.21 10.56 38.76
CA ALA A 576 -30.15 10.22 40.19
C ALA A 576 -29.95 11.47 41.08
N THR A 577 -29.06 12.37 40.68
CA THR A 577 -28.82 13.65 41.37
C THR A 577 -30.06 14.54 41.35
N TYR A 578 -30.79 14.56 40.23
CA TYR A 578 -31.99 15.38 40.04
C TYR A 578 -33.29 14.70 40.50
N ALA A 579 -33.30 13.39 40.71
CA ALA A 579 -34.44 12.66 41.29
C ALA A 579 -34.51 12.82 42.82
N GLN A 580 -33.37 13.05 43.48
CA GLN A 580 -33.30 13.29 44.93
C GLN A 580 -33.51 14.76 45.31
N THR A 581 -33.47 15.67 44.33
CA THR A 581 -33.88 17.06 44.53
C THR A 581 -35.37 17.16 44.25
N GLN A 582 -36.19 17.22 45.30
CA GLN A 582 -37.47 17.92 45.16
C GLN A 582 -37.10 19.34 44.74
N PHE A 583 -37.32 19.68 43.47
CA PHE A 583 -37.19 21.06 43.04
C PHE A 583 -38.35 21.83 43.68
N GLU A 584 -38.10 22.45 44.84
CA GLU A 584 -38.98 23.47 45.38
C GLU A 584 -39.19 24.54 44.29
N GLY A 585 -40.42 24.64 43.79
CA GLY A 585 -40.79 25.60 42.75
C GLY A 585 -40.98 25.03 41.34
N ILE A 586 -41.05 23.71 41.14
CA ILE A 586 -41.63 23.13 39.90
C ILE A 586 -43.07 22.69 40.19
N GLU A 587 -44.03 23.37 39.57
CA GLU A 587 -45.46 23.07 39.64
C GLU A 587 -45.93 22.49 38.30
N CYS A 588 -46.67 21.37 38.35
CA CYS A 588 -47.37 20.87 37.17
C CYS A 588 -48.52 21.81 36.82
N THR A 589 -48.64 22.16 35.54
CA THR A 589 -49.83 22.88 35.06
C THR A 589 -50.91 21.89 34.65
N ASP A 590 -52.11 22.39 34.40
CA ASP A 590 -53.25 21.68 33.81
C ASP A 590 -53.00 21.20 32.37
N GLN A 591 -51.96 21.73 31.70
CA GLN A 591 -51.54 21.29 30.37
C GLN A 591 -50.46 20.21 30.44
N GLU A 592 -50.74 19.04 29.83
CA GLU A 592 -49.77 17.93 29.76
C GLU A 592 -48.46 18.39 29.11
N GLY A 593 -47.33 18.14 29.79
CA GLY A 593 -46.00 18.51 29.31
C GLY A 593 -45.63 19.99 29.51
N VAL A 594 -46.42 20.78 30.23
CA VAL A 594 -46.08 22.16 30.59
C VAL A 594 -45.86 22.26 32.10
N TYR A 595 -44.72 22.83 32.48
CA TYR A 595 -44.29 22.97 33.86
C TYR A 595 -44.08 24.45 34.20
N ARG A 596 -44.52 24.87 35.38
CA ARG A 596 -44.24 26.20 35.93
C ARG A 596 -43.04 26.10 36.86
N VAL A 597 -41.95 26.79 36.55
CA VAL A 597 -40.65 26.65 37.20
C VAL A 597 -40.22 28.00 37.81
N LYS A 598 -40.01 28.05 39.12
CA LYS A 598 -39.53 29.24 39.84
C LYS A 598 -38.11 29.58 39.41
N SER A 599 -37.85 30.86 39.17
CA SER A 599 -36.53 31.35 38.76
C SER A 599 -35.55 31.29 39.93
N LEU A 600 -34.38 30.68 39.70
CA LEU A 600 -33.30 30.60 40.71
C LEU A 600 -32.59 31.95 40.94
N THR A 601 -32.75 32.91 40.03
CA THR A 601 -32.09 34.23 40.11
C THR A 601 -33.05 35.35 40.45
N ARG A 602 -34.36 35.13 40.31
CA ARG A 602 -35.41 36.13 40.60
C ARG A 602 -36.52 35.48 41.44
N PRO A 603 -36.56 35.73 42.76
CA PRO A 603 -37.44 35.01 43.69
C PRO A 603 -38.94 35.05 43.35
N ASN A 604 -39.38 36.07 42.62
CA ASN A 604 -40.79 36.30 42.27
C ASN A 604 -41.14 35.96 40.81
N LEU A 605 -40.18 35.43 40.03
CA LEU A 605 -40.40 35.12 38.62
C LEU A 605 -40.61 33.61 38.45
N PHE A 606 -41.60 33.24 37.63
CA PHE A 606 -41.82 31.86 37.20
C PHE A 606 -41.72 31.77 35.68
N HIS A 607 -41.14 30.67 35.18
CA HIS A 607 -41.04 30.34 33.77
C HIS A 607 -42.00 29.21 33.44
N PHE A 608 -42.69 29.30 32.31
CA PHE A 608 -43.43 28.16 31.76
C PHE A 608 -42.53 27.42 30.78
N VAL A 609 -42.24 26.16 31.10
CA VAL A 609 -41.38 25.29 30.31
C VAL A 609 -42.26 24.22 29.67
N ARG A 610 -42.36 24.25 28.34
CA ARG A 610 -43.09 23.24 27.56
C ARG A 610 -42.12 22.17 27.07
N GLN A 611 -42.46 20.91 27.31
CA GLN A 611 -41.78 19.76 26.76
C GLN A 611 -42.12 19.61 25.28
N ILE A 612 -41.19 19.96 24.40
CA ILE A 612 -41.40 19.96 22.94
C ILE A 612 -41.32 18.54 22.35
N LYS A 613 -40.63 17.61 23.03
CA LYS A 613 -40.52 16.21 22.62
C LYS A 613 -40.31 15.32 23.85
N LYS A 614 -41.12 14.25 24.01
CA LYS A 614 -40.81 13.16 24.94
C LYS A 614 -39.50 12.52 24.48
N CYS A 615 -38.57 12.27 25.41
CA CYS A 615 -37.37 11.49 25.07
C CYS A 615 -37.83 10.06 24.78
N SER A 616 -37.79 9.66 23.51
CA SER A 616 -38.03 8.28 23.09
C SER A 616 -36.78 7.42 23.30
N CYS A 617 -35.97 7.74 24.32
CA CYS A 617 -34.81 6.95 24.65
C CYS A 617 -35.31 5.54 25.00
N PRO A 618 -35.05 4.52 24.16
CA PRO A 618 -35.39 3.16 24.53
C PRO A 618 -34.52 2.82 25.75
N TYR A 619 -34.96 1.92 26.61
CA TYR A 619 -34.25 1.42 27.78
C TYR A 619 -34.50 2.19 29.09
N GLU A 620 -35.71 1.96 29.65
CA GLU A 620 -35.74 1.29 30.96
C GLU A 620 -34.83 0.04 30.98
#